data_AF-A0A820N3K6-F1
#
_entry.id   AF-A0A820N3K6-F1
#
_cell.length_a   1.000
_cell.length_b   1.000
_cell.length_c   1.000
_cell.angle_alpha   90.00
_cell.angle_beta   90.00
_cell.angle_gamma   90.00
#
_symmetry.space_group_name_H-M   'P 1'
#
loop_
_entity.id
_entity.type
_entity.pdbx_description
1 polymer ?
#
loop_
_entity_poly.entity_id
_entity_poly.type
_entity_poly.pdbx_seq_one_letter_code
_entity_poly.pdbx_strand_id
1 'polypeptide(L)'
;MQHRSNTVCPYCYRLTRGNENVDDAFQITLQKLFPGAYELEEFVFQTKQTLVPKDFYPHVNTLVCVGLCRDEITSPFEEKIEAMWGRAFICGSLGGMLFCGNTGFAAAHHHAPETGRFIYYCFTHIAIDHEGLVGSVYRTRSGMNEKSTACGALAAFAAEIASNTLNLDF
;
A
#
# COMPACT_ATOMS: atom_id res chain seq x y z
N MET A 1 -22.42 13.60 -36.01
CA MET A 1 -21.01 13.16 -35.92
C MET A 1 -20.35 13.88 -34.75
N GLN A 2 -20.05 13.15 -33.68
CA GLN A 2 -18.96 13.45 -32.76
C GLN A 2 -18.64 12.13 -32.05
N HIS A 3 -17.69 11.38 -32.61
CA HIS A 3 -17.08 10.24 -31.93
C HIS A 3 -16.36 10.78 -30.70
N ARG A 4 -16.85 10.46 -29.50
CA ARG A 4 -16.09 10.66 -28.26
C ARG A 4 -15.07 9.52 -28.20
N SER A 5 -13.80 9.83 -28.41
CA SER A 5 -12.72 8.86 -28.32
C SER A 5 -12.52 8.43 -26.87
N ASN A 6 -12.49 7.12 -26.63
CA ASN A 6 -12.00 6.55 -25.37
C ASN A 6 -10.49 6.82 -25.29
N THR A 7 -10.10 7.93 -24.65
CA THR A 7 -8.69 8.23 -24.41
C THR A 7 -8.20 7.41 -23.23
N VAL A 8 -7.48 6.32 -23.52
CA VAL A 8 -6.65 5.62 -22.54
C VAL A 8 -5.57 6.58 -22.07
N CYS A 9 -5.43 6.75 -20.76
CA CYS A 9 -4.34 7.51 -20.15
C CYS A 9 -2.99 6.89 -20.58
N PRO A 10 -2.13 7.55 -21.38
CA PRO A 10 -0.91 6.94 -21.92
C PRO A 10 0.14 6.62 -20.85
N TYR A 11 -0.05 7.10 -19.61
CA TYR A 11 0.86 6.91 -18.49
C TYR A 11 0.37 5.89 -17.46
N CYS A 12 -0.94 5.65 -17.42
CA CYS A 12 -1.56 4.83 -16.39
C CYS A 12 -2.46 3.73 -16.95
N TYR A 13 -2.66 3.69 -18.27
CA TYR A 13 -3.49 2.76 -19.04
C TYR A 13 -4.94 2.57 -18.54
N ARG A 14 -5.38 3.36 -17.55
CA ARG A 14 -6.75 3.35 -17.04
C ARG A 14 -7.68 4.09 -18.00
N LEU A 15 -8.84 3.50 -18.25
CA LEU A 15 -9.98 4.18 -18.85
C LEU A 15 -10.57 5.14 -17.80
N THR A 16 -10.83 6.38 -18.18
CA THR A 16 -11.53 7.36 -17.34
C THR A 16 -13.00 6.95 -17.21
N ARG A 17 -13.30 6.09 -16.23
CA ARG A 17 -14.61 5.58 -15.76
C ARG A 17 -15.69 5.31 -16.83
N GLY A 18 -16.02 4.04 -17.01
CA GLY A 18 -17.28 3.60 -17.61
C GLY A 18 -17.20 2.18 -18.15
N ASN A 19 -17.96 1.26 -17.53
CA ASN A 19 -18.03 -0.20 -17.70
C ASN A 19 -16.93 -1.03 -17.03
N GLU A 20 -17.38 -1.88 -16.11
CA GLU A 20 -16.70 -3.10 -15.68
C GLU A 20 -16.45 -3.95 -16.93
N ASN A 21 -15.26 -3.82 -17.52
CA ASN A 21 -14.84 -4.69 -18.61
C ASN A 21 -14.67 -6.09 -18.01
N VAL A 22 -15.50 -7.04 -18.49
CA VAL A 22 -15.48 -8.45 -18.09
C VAL A 22 -14.10 -9.10 -18.34
N ASP A 23 -13.25 -8.45 -19.15
CA ASP A 23 -11.91 -8.91 -19.54
C ASP A 23 -10.75 -8.09 -18.90
N ASP A 24 -10.98 -7.32 -17.82
CA ASP A 24 -9.89 -6.61 -17.13
C ASP A 24 -8.97 -7.61 -16.41
N ALA A 25 -7.80 -7.89 -17.00
CA ALA A 25 -6.82 -8.84 -16.49
C ALA A 25 -6.34 -8.52 -15.08
N PHE A 26 -6.26 -7.24 -14.71
CA PHE A 26 -5.96 -6.83 -13.34
C PHE A 26 -7.07 -7.28 -12.39
N GLN A 27 -8.33 -6.98 -12.70
CA GLN A 27 -9.47 -7.33 -11.85
C GLN A 27 -9.67 -8.84 -11.74
N ILE A 28 -9.51 -9.57 -12.85
CA ILE A 28 -9.57 -11.04 -12.87
C ILE A 28 -8.51 -11.61 -11.93
N THR A 29 -7.28 -11.12 -12.02
CA THR A 29 -6.17 -11.60 -11.17
C THR A 29 -6.38 -11.21 -9.71
N LEU A 30 -6.81 -9.97 -9.45
CA LEU A 30 -7.09 -9.47 -8.10
C LEU A 30 -8.15 -10.31 -7.41
N GLN A 31 -9.30 -10.54 -8.07
CA GLN A 31 -10.39 -11.33 -7.49
C GLN A 31 -10.02 -12.80 -7.31
N LYS A 32 -9.20 -13.35 -8.20
CA LYS A 32 -8.72 -14.73 -8.10
C LYS A 32 -7.78 -14.94 -6.93
N LEU A 33 -6.83 -14.03 -6.71
CA LEU A 33 -5.77 -14.19 -5.71
C LEU A 33 -6.11 -13.56 -4.35
N PHE A 34 -6.90 -12.49 -4.36
CA PHE A 34 -7.27 -11.71 -3.19
C PHE A 34 -8.79 -11.45 -3.16
N PRO A 35 -9.61 -12.51 -3.11
CA PRO A 35 -11.05 -12.35 -3.03
C PRO A 35 -11.43 -11.53 -1.79
N GLY A 36 -12.24 -10.48 -1.97
CA GLY A 36 -12.60 -9.55 -0.90
C GLY A 36 -11.58 -8.45 -0.64
N ALA A 37 -10.64 -8.20 -1.57
CA ALA A 37 -9.79 -7.02 -1.53
C ALA A 37 -10.63 -5.74 -1.44
N TYR A 38 -10.22 -4.84 -0.54
CA TYR A 38 -10.82 -3.52 -0.42
C TYR A 38 -10.07 -2.51 -1.28
N GLU A 39 -10.81 -1.59 -1.88
CA GLU A 39 -10.22 -0.35 -2.37
C GLU A 39 -9.63 0.44 -1.20
N LEU A 40 -8.49 1.06 -1.45
CA LEU A 40 -7.67 1.73 -0.43
C LEU A 40 -8.48 2.70 0.43
N GLU A 41 -9.24 3.58 -0.21
CA GLU A 41 -10.02 4.61 0.48
C GLU A 41 -11.15 4.01 1.32
N GLU A 42 -11.81 2.98 0.79
CA GLU A 42 -12.89 2.27 1.47
C GLU A 42 -12.36 1.54 2.70
N PHE A 43 -11.20 0.88 2.59
CA PHE A 43 -10.58 0.21 3.72
C PHE A 43 -10.31 1.17 4.88
N VAL A 44 -9.63 2.30 4.62
CA VAL A 44 -9.33 3.29 5.67
C VAL A 44 -10.62 3.87 6.25
N PHE A 45 -11.62 4.16 5.41
CA PHE A 45 -12.90 4.66 5.87
C PHE A 45 -13.61 3.66 6.81
N GLN A 46 -13.72 2.39 6.42
CA GLN A 46 -14.34 1.34 7.21
C GLN A 46 -13.62 1.10 8.54
N THR A 47 -12.28 1.16 8.55
CA THR A 47 -11.53 1.06 9.82
C THR A 47 -11.90 2.19 10.79
N LYS A 48 -12.08 3.42 10.30
CA LYS A 48 -12.54 4.55 11.12
C LYS A 48 -13.97 4.38 11.60
N GLN A 49 -14.89 3.99 10.71
CA GLN A 49 -16.27 3.73 11.10
C GLN A 49 -16.40 2.64 12.17
N THR A 50 -15.49 1.65 12.14
CA THR A 50 -15.47 0.56 13.12
C THR A 50 -14.89 0.97 14.47
N LEU A 51 -13.88 1.85 14.47
CA LEU A 51 -13.10 2.18 15.68
C LEU A 51 -13.64 3.41 16.43
N VAL A 52 -14.26 4.37 15.75
CA VAL A 52 -14.87 5.56 16.40
C VAL A 52 -15.92 5.17 17.46
N PRO A 53 -16.84 4.22 17.22
CA PRO A 53 -17.77 3.73 18.25
C PRO A 53 -17.11 2.99 19.42
N LYS A 54 -15.82 2.68 19.32
CA LYS A 54 -14.99 2.05 20.37
C LYS A 54 -14.06 3.06 21.05
N ASP A 55 -14.44 4.34 21.00
CA ASP A 55 -13.74 5.50 21.57
C ASP A 55 -12.35 5.78 20.98
N PHE A 56 -12.10 5.44 19.72
CA PHE A 56 -10.91 5.88 18.99
C PHE A 56 -11.22 7.18 18.25
N TYR A 57 -10.68 8.28 18.75
CA TYR A 57 -10.90 9.61 18.18
C TYR A 57 -9.59 10.21 17.67
N PRO A 58 -9.52 10.56 16.37
CA PRO A 58 -8.34 11.22 15.82
C PRO A 58 -8.11 12.58 16.50
N HIS A 59 -6.85 12.96 16.67
CA HIS A 59 -6.42 14.21 17.32
C HIS A 59 -6.85 14.40 18.80
N VAL A 60 -7.51 13.42 19.41
CA VAL A 60 -7.95 13.49 20.80
C VAL A 60 -7.20 12.46 21.63
N ASN A 61 -7.37 11.19 21.32
CA ASN A 61 -6.83 10.10 22.13
C ASN A 61 -6.18 8.98 21.32
N THR A 62 -6.10 9.10 20.00
CA THR A 62 -5.61 8.03 19.12
C THR A 62 -4.32 8.44 18.42
N LEU A 63 -3.27 7.62 18.58
CA LEU A 63 -2.06 7.69 17.77
C LEU A 63 -2.07 6.54 16.75
N VAL A 64 -1.86 6.88 15.48
CA VAL A 64 -1.72 5.90 14.41
C VAL A 64 -0.24 5.65 14.10
N CYS A 65 0.12 4.37 13.99
CA CYS A 65 1.42 3.90 13.58
C CYS A 65 1.31 3.20 12.22
N VAL A 66 2.21 3.51 11.28
CA VAL A 66 2.17 2.99 9.92
C VAL A 66 3.46 2.23 9.59
N GLY A 67 3.30 0.95 9.27
CA GLY A 67 4.36 0.02 8.92
C GLY A 67 4.20 -0.49 7.50
N LEU A 68 4.68 0.27 6.52
CA LEU A 68 4.64 -0.09 5.10
C LEU A 68 6.05 -0.25 4.54
N CYS A 69 6.15 -0.74 3.29
CA CYS A 69 7.41 -0.71 2.56
C CYS A 69 7.87 0.73 2.32
N ARG A 70 9.18 0.95 2.13
CA ARG A 70 9.73 2.26 1.73
C ARG A 70 9.53 2.60 0.26
N ASP A 71 8.89 1.71 -0.48
CA ASP A 71 8.55 1.86 -1.88
C ASP A 71 7.51 2.99 -2.05
N GLU A 72 7.76 3.95 -2.95
CA GLU A 72 6.89 5.13 -3.09
C GLU A 72 5.45 4.79 -3.50
N ILE A 73 5.22 3.61 -4.08
CA ILE A 73 3.86 3.19 -4.46
C ILE A 73 2.96 2.92 -3.25
N THR A 74 3.53 2.79 -2.04
CA THR A 74 2.74 2.65 -0.81
C THR A 74 2.35 3.99 -0.19
N SER A 75 2.98 5.11 -0.61
CA SER A 75 2.72 6.44 -0.06
C SER A 75 1.25 6.87 -0.11
N PRO A 76 0.47 6.60 -1.18
CA PRO A 76 -0.95 6.97 -1.20
C PRO A 76 -1.78 6.35 -0.06
N PHE A 77 -1.39 5.17 0.42
CA PHE A 77 -2.08 4.53 1.55
C PHE A 77 -1.74 5.20 2.88
N GLU A 78 -0.46 5.50 3.10
CA GLU A 78 -0.01 6.29 4.24
C GLU A 78 -0.69 7.66 4.29
N GLU A 79 -0.70 8.39 3.17
CA GLU A 79 -1.34 9.70 3.04
C GLU A 79 -2.83 9.64 3.39
N LYS A 80 -3.54 8.60 2.93
CA LYS A 80 -4.97 8.43 3.26
C LYS A 80 -5.18 8.12 4.74
N ILE A 81 -4.32 7.31 5.35
CA ILE A 81 -4.36 7.03 6.79
C ILE A 81 -4.14 8.33 7.55
N GLU A 82 -3.11 9.11 7.20
CA GLU A 82 -2.80 10.39 7.86
C GLU A 82 -3.93 11.42 7.69
N ALA A 83 -4.54 11.49 6.51
CA ALA A 83 -5.69 12.36 6.27
C ALA A 83 -6.90 12.00 7.14
N MET A 84 -7.07 10.72 7.48
CA MET A 84 -8.23 10.23 8.23
C MET A 84 -8.01 10.22 9.75
N TRP A 85 -6.79 9.93 10.20
CA TRP A 85 -6.45 9.71 11.60
C TRP A 85 -5.53 10.76 12.22
N GLY A 86 -4.92 11.62 11.39
CA GLY A 86 -3.87 12.54 11.78
C GLY A 86 -2.47 11.99 11.49
N ARG A 87 -1.44 12.82 11.73
CA ARG A 87 -0.03 12.47 11.50
C ARG A 87 0.32 11.12 12.14
N ALA A 88 0.92 10.23 11.36
CA ALA A 88 1.30 8.90 11.80
C ALA A 88 2.73 8.83 12.31
N PHE A 89 2.98 7.89 13.22
CA PHE A 89 4.32 7.43 13.55
C PHE A 89 4.74 6.37 12.52
N ILE A 90 5.74 6.66 11.70
CA ILE A 90 6.18 5.76 10.63
C ILE A 90 7.21 4.76 11.17
N CYS A 91 6.86 3.48 11.16
CA CYS A 91 7.69 2.37 11.64
C CYS A 91 8.10 1.37 10.54
N GLY A 92 7.71 1.63 9.29
CA GLY A 92 7.98 0.77 8.14
C GLY A 92 9.44 0.77 7.67
N SER A 93 9.82 -0.33 7.01
CA SER A 93 11.12 -0.51 6.36
C SER A 93 10.97 -1.33 5.07
N LEU A 94 12.07 -1.73 4.42
CA LEU A 94 12.03 -2.57 3.22
C LEU A 94 11.14 -3.80 3.43
N GLY A 95 10.25 -4.09 2.47
CA GLY A 95 9.29 -5.19 2.54
C GLY A 95 8.16 -5.01 3.56
N GLY A 96 8.03 -3.85 4.21
CA GLY A 96 7.07 -3.64 5.30
C GLY A 96 7.55 -4.11 6.67
N MET A 97 8.84 -4.41 6.81
CA MET A 97 9.42 -4.90 8.07
C MET A 97 9.48 -3.81 9.14
N LEU A 98 9.20 -4.19 10.41
CA LEU A 98 9.17 -3.28 11.56
C LEU A 98 10.50 -3.27 12.31
N PHE A 99 11.56 -2.81 11.66
CA PHE A 99 12.91 -2.78 12.24
C PHE A 99 13.15 -1.66 13.26
N CYS A 100 12.14 -0.84 13.56
CA CYS A 100 12.22 0.15 14.62
C CYS A 100 12.44 -0.50 16.01
N GLY A 101 12.08 -1.77 16.17
CA GLY A 101 12.31 -2.58 17.35
C GLY A 101 11.66 -2.02 18.62
N ASN A 102 12.02 -2.59 19.77
CA ASN A 102 11.46 -2.18 21.06
C ASN A 102 11.63 -0.68 21.33
N THR A 103 12.76 -0.10 20.93
CA THR A 103 13.03 1.34 21.08
C THR A 103 12.04 2.18 20.28
N GLY A 104 11.78 1.82 19.02
CA GLY A 104 10.82 2.53 18.18
C GLY A 104 9.37 2.42 18.68
N PHE A 105 8.96 1.22 19.11
CA PHE A 105 7.65 1.05 19.73
C PHE A 105 7.53 1.84 21.03
N ALA A 106 8.56 1.83 21.91
CA ALA A 106 8.54 2.63 23.12
C ALA A 106 8.41 4.13 22.80
N ALA A 107 9.14 4.63 21.79
CA ALA A 107 9.03 6.02 21.34
C ALA A 107 7.60 6.35 20.86
N ALA A 108 6.97 5.47 20.06
CA ALA A 108 5.58 5.65 19.65
C ALA A 108 4.62 5.74 20.87
N HIS A 109 4.82 4.89 21.88
CA HIS A 109 3.98 4.90 23.07
C HIS A 109 4.16 6.16 23.92
N HIS A 110 5.37 6.71 23.99
CA HIS A 110 5.64 7.98 24.67
C HIS A 110 5.05 9.20 23.96
N HIS A 111 4.78 9.12 22.65
CA HIS A 111 4.18 10.22 21.89
C HIS A 111 2.65 10.20 21.87
N ALA A 112 2.02 9.16 22.43
CA ALA A 112 0.58 9.08 22.49
C ALA A 112 0.00 10.01 23.57
N PRO A 113 -1.27 10.46 23.41
CA PRO A 113 -1.99 11.16 24.47
C PRO A 113 -2.00 10.34 25.78
N GLU A 114 -2.17 10.99 26.95
CA GLU A 114 -2.11 10.30 28.26
C GLU A 114 -3.11 9.14 28.42
N THR A 115 -4.26 9.18 27.73
CA THR A 115 -5.24 8.08 27.63
C THR A 115 -5.10 7.27 26.33
N GLY A 116 -3.88 7.20 25.80
CA GLY A 116 -3.58 6.90 24.40
C GLY A 116 -4.05 5.54 23.91
N ARG A 117 -4.87 5.57 22.86
CA ARG A 117 -5.20 4.41 22.03
C ARG A 117 -4.27 4.37 20.84
N PHE A 118 -3.91 3.16 20.41
CA PHE A 118 -3.00 2.95 19.30
C PHE A 118 -3.70 2.19 18.18
N ILE A 119 -3.45 2.61 16.94
CA ILE A 119 -3.82 1.86 15.74
C ILE A 119 -2.54 1.57 14.96
N TYR A 120 -2.32 0.31 14.60
CA TYR A 120 -1.19 -0.10 13.77
C TYR A 120 -1.70 -0.54 12.40
N TYR A 121 -1.35 0.21 11.35
CA TYR A 121 -1.53 -0.21 9.96
C TYR A 121 -0.22 -0.80 9.45
N CYS A 122 -0.07 -2.12 9.50
CA CYS A 122 1.16 -2.81 9.12
C CYS A 122 0.88 -3.79 7.98
N PHE A 123 1.47 -3.54 6.81
CA PHE A 123 1.20 -4.32 5.61
C PHE A 123 2.46 -4.51 4.75
N THR A 124 2.60 -5.72 4.21
CA THR A 124 3.41 -5.95 3.01
C THR A 124 2.66 -5.41 1.78
N HIS A 125 3.35 -5.27 0.64
CA HIS A 125 2.69 -4.89 -0.61
C HIS A 125 3.10 -5.79 -1.77
N ILE A 126 2.20 -5.92 -2.74
CA ILE A 126 2.43 -6.57 -4.02
C ILE A 126 1.67 -5.81 -5.10
N ALA A 127 2.25 -5.72 -6.30
CA ALA A 127 1.56 -5.11 -7.43
C ALA A 127 0.96 -6.18 -8.35
N ILE A 128 -0.08 -5.78 -9.09
CA ILE A 128 -0.60 -6.49 -10.25
C ILE A 128 -0.61 -5.46 -11.37
N ASP A 129 0.04 -5.73 -12.49
CA ASP A 129 0.04 -4.81 -13.62
C ASP A 129 -1.23 -4.94 -14.48
N HIS A 130 -1.33 -4.10 -15.52
CA HIS A 130 -2.49 -4.06 -16.42
C HIS A 130 -2.67 -5.34 -17.26
N GLU A 131 -1.64 -6.20 -17.34
CA GLU A 131 -1.71 -7.50 -18.01
C GLU A 131 -2.04 -8.63 -17.02
N GLY A 132 -2.28 -8.29 -15.74
CA GLY A 132 -2.54 -9.26 -14.68
C GLY A 132 -1.28 -9.93 -14.12
N LEU A 133 -0.08 -9.43 -14.44
CA LEU A 133 1.15 -10.02 -13.91
C LEU A 133 1.38 -9.59 -12.47
N VAL A 134 1.44 -10.58 -11.58
CA VAL A 134 1.67 -10.39 -10.14
C VAL A 134 3.14 -10.08 -9.86
N GLY A 135 3.38 -9.15 -8.94
CA GLY A 135 4.70 -8.68 -8.56
C GLY A 135 5.28 -7.64 -9.53
N SER A 136 4.52 -7.21 -10.54
CA SER A 136 4.95 -6.29 -11.59
C SER A 136 4.21 -4.96 -11.50
N VAL A 137 4.92 -3.86 -11.75
CA VAL A 137 4.34 -2.50 -11.81
C VAL A 137 5.06 -1.61 -12.82
N TYR A 138 4.28 -0.76 -13.48
CA TYR A 138 4.79 0.38 -14.25
C TYR A 138 4.92 1.59 -13.35
N ARG A 139 6.12 2.17 -13.29
CA ARG A 139 6.39 3.40 -12.52
C ARG A 139 6.45 4.57 -13.49
N THR A 140 5.81 5.68 -13.11
CA THR A 140 5.68 6.88 -13.96
C THR A 140 6.82 7.88 -13.77
N ARG A 141 7.90 7.50 -13.07
CA ARG A 141 9.06 8.38 -12.90
C ARG A 141 9.77 8.58 -14.25
N SER A 142 10.17 9.82 -14.53
CA SER A 142 10.88 10.20 -15.76
C SER A 142 12.05 9.25 -16.06
N GLY A 143 12.00 8.61 -17.23
CA GLY A 143 13.06 7.72 -17.73
C GLY A 143 12.85 6.22 -17.45
N MET A 144 11.82 5.81 -16.70
CA MET A 144 11.48 4.40 -16.54
C MET A 144 10.50 3.96 -17.64
N ASN A 145 11.00 3.19 -18.61
CA ASN A 145 10.19 2.65 -19.71
C ASN A 145 9.85 1.16 -19.53
N GLU A 146 10.38 0.52 -18.49
CA GLU A 146 10.26 -0.93 -18.26
C GLU A 146 9.50 -1.23 -16.97
N LYS A 147 8.92 -2.43 -16.93
CA LYS A 147 8.28 -2.97 -15.73
C LYS A 147 9.31 -3.14 -14.63
N SER A 148 8.90 -2.89 -13.40
CA SER A 148 9.71 -3.11 -12.20
C SER A 148 9.00 -4.04 -11.23
N THR A 149 9.75 -4.62 -10.30
CA THR A 149 9.18 -5.47 -9.26
C THR A 149 8.55 -4.65 -8.14
N ALA A 150 7.48 -5.17 -7.56
CA ALA A 150 6.82 -4.60 -6.39
C ALA A 150 6.13 -5.72 -5.57
N CYS A 151 6.59 -6.05 -4.37
CA CYS A 151 7.72 -5.46 -3.63
C CYS A 151 9.10 -5.95 -4.12
N GLY A 152 9.99 -5.02 -4.50
CA GLY A 152 11.35 -5.37 -4.94
C GLY A 152 12.18 -6.08 -3.87
N ALA A 153 12.10 -5.64 -2.61
CA ALA A 153 12.82 -6.27 -1.50
C ALA A 153 12.37 -7.72 -1.25
N LEU A 154 11.05 -7.97 -1.25
CA LEU A 154 10.52 -9.32 -1.05
C LEU A 154 10.76 -10.21 -2.26
N ALA A 155 10.74 -9.67 -3.48
CA ALA A 155 11.08 -10.41 -4.69
C ALA A 155 12.55 -10.86 -4.69
N ALA A 156 13.47 -9.97 -4.32
CA ALA A 156 14.89 -10.32 -4.18
C ALA A 156 15.09 -11.40 -3.12
N PHE A 157 14.53 -11.22 -1.92
CA PHE A 157 14.61 -12.20 -0.85
C PHE A 157 14.03 -13.57 -1.23
N ALA A 158 12.89 -13.59 -1.94
CA ALA A 158 12.29 -14.83 -2.43
C ALA A 158 13.20 -15.54 -3.45
N ALA A 159 13.89 -14.80 -4.32
CA ALA A 159 14.83 -15.36 -5.28
C ALA A 159 16.09 -15.94 -4.59
N GLU A 160 16.60 -15.29 -3.55
CA GLU A 160 17.73 -15.80 -2.74
C GLU A 160 17.37 -17.09 -2.01
N ILE A 161 16.17 -17.16 -1.41
CA ILE A 161 15.65 -18.40 -0.80
C ILE A 161 15.55 -19.49 -1.87
N ALA A 162 14.94 -19.21 -3.02
CA ALA A 162 14.73 -20.19 -4.08
C ALA A 162 16.04 -20.72 -4.67
N SER A 163 17.07 -19.86 -4.74
CA SER A 163 18.41 -20.23 -5.23
C SER A 163 19.34 -20.77 -4.14
N ASN A 164 18.91 -20.77 -2.87
CA ASN A 164 19.73 -21.10 -1.71
C ASN A 164 21.07 -20.36 -1.69
N THR A 165 21.10 -19.14 -2.22
CA THR A 165 22.29 -18.31 -2.38
C THR A 165 21.95 -16.88 -2.00
N LEU A 166 22.75 -16.30 -1.10
CA LEU A 166 22.62 -14.91 -0.69
C LEU A 166 23.47 -14.03 -1.62
N ASN A 167 22.88 -12.96 -2.17
CA ASN A 167 23.64 -11.97 -2.91
C ASN A 167 24.07 -10.85 -1.96
N LEU A 168 25.38 -10.70 -1.79
CA LEU A 168 25.97 -9.70 -0.89
C LEU A 168 26.53 -8.48 -1.64
N ASP A 169 26.34 -8.41 -2.96
CA ASP A 169 26.77 -7.29 -3.79
C ASP A 169 25.69 -6.19 -3.83
N PHE A 170 26.09 -4.92 -3.67
CA PHE A 170 25.20 -3.75 -3.58
C PHE A 170 25.64 -2.58 -4.47
#